data_AF-A0A8S1IS44-F1
#
_entry.id   AF-A0A8S1IS44-F1
#
_cell.length_a   1.000
_cell.length_b   1.000
_cell.length_c   1.000
_cell.angle_alpha   90.00
_cell.angle_beta   90.00
_cell.angle_gamma   90.00
#
_symmetry.space_group_name_H-M   'P 1'
#
loop_
_entity.id
_entity.type
_entity.pdbx_description
1 polymer ?
#
loop_
_entity_poly.entity_id
_entity_poly.type
_entity_poly.pdbx_seq_one_letter_code
_entity_poly.pdbx_strand_id
1 'polypeptide(L)'
;MAGDAEFYPVSPSASMERQDSSVEELSSLQLAVDTLAGFQDVLDHHQAQDGDAFKSGDYEEFDVGNFDFRVRSFLKQQLKKHLFKVTHKRVLFGDKIAFMLGTVNLWLGAYWLGCCRETFYKLYTVKAAVLFTTRFLMYKQQKMHYYFFDFCYFANGLLLFYLWVMPTSVFLLKVCFAYNTGIMAWSILAFRNSLVFHSLDKVTSLFLHYEPMLVAWTLRWYPHCEMLGSCRMDVRPSHGNPTWEQASAADLLLYPIPLYLLWAIIYYLKIFVFSERKIQEREYATLFKYMTSNKKSGFAKFILSFQRRWQPVVFLGFHLTFFVVALVFVVFCWRTYWVHTALIIALSCVSVWNGANFYFEVFATKYMKTVETRVAEKKED
;
A
#
# COMPACT_ATOMS: atom_id res chain seq x y z
N MET A 1 -93.68 -0.40 51.24
CA MET A 1 -93.82 -1.55 50.32
C MET A 1 -92.69 -1.46 49.32
N ALA A 2 -91.97 -2.57 49.13
CA ALA A 2 -90.77 -2.70 48.33
C ALA A 2 -91.01 -2.51 46.81
N GLY A 3 -89.93 -2.24 46.07
CA GLY A 3 -89.86 -2.40 44.61
C GLY A 3 -88.72 -1.63 43.96
N ASP A 4 -87.55 -2.28 43.83
CA ASP A 4 -86.37 -1.83 43.06
C ASP A 4 -86.54 -2.00 41.54
N ALA A 5 -85.85 -1.18 40.74
CA ALA A 5 -85.34 -1.55 39.41
C ALA A 5 -84.17 -0.62 38.97
N GLU A 6 -83.17 -1.22 38.32
CA GLU A 6 -81.77 -0.83 38.11
C GLU A 6 -81.47 0.25 37.03
N PHE A 7 -80.19 0.65 36.97
CA PHE A 7 -79.57 1.75 36.21
C PHE A 7 -78.64 1.27 35.05
N TYR A 8 -78.21 2.21 34.18
CA TYR A 8 -77.07 2.24 33.20
C TYR A 8 -77.42 2.21 31.68
N PRO A 9 -76.54 2.68 30.75
CA PRO A 9 -76.42 4.07 30.26
C PRO A 9 -76.46 4.18 28.70
N VAL A 10 -76.47 5.40 28.13
CA VAL A 10 -76.43 5.62 26.65
C VAL A 10 -75.04 6.10 26.20
N SER A 11 -74.45 5.46 25.18
CA SER A 11 -73.15 5.80 24.57
C SER A 11 -73.27 6.69 23.31
N PRO A 12 -72.22 7.44 22.91
CA PRO A 12 -72.19 8.20 21.65
C PRO A 12 -71.72 7.37 20.44
N SER A 13 -72.09 7.83 19.25
CA SER A 13 -72.15 7.14 17.94
C SER A 13 -70.81 6.84 17.22
N ALA A 14 -70.77 5.70 16.52
CA ALA A 14 -69.65 5.10 15.78
C ALA A 14 -69.30 5.68 14.38
N SER A 15 -69.74 6.90 14.04
CA SER A 15 -69.53 7.47 12.69
C SER A 15 -68.33 8.40 12.54
N MET A 16 -67.71 8.86 13.63
CA MET A 16 -66.52 9.74 13.59
C MET A 16 -65.19 8.98 13.56
N GLU A 17 -65.09 7.77 14.12
CA GLU A 17 -63.81 7.02 14.18
C GLU A 17 -63.34 6.46 12.84
N ARG A 18 -64.24 6.25 11.87
CA ARG A 18 -63.90 5.61 10.60
C ARG A 18 -63.27 6.57 9.57
N GLN A 19 -63.37 7.88 9.80
CA GLN A 19 -62.83 8.90 8.89
C GLN A 19 -61.39 9.27 9.28
N ASP A 20 -61.06 9.31 10.58
CA ASP A 20 -59.70 9.58 11.08
C ASP A 20 -58.69 8.46 10.73
N SER A 21 -59.11 7.18 10.79
CA SER A 21 -58.20 6.05 10.51
C SER A 21 -57.71 6.03 9.05
N SER A 22 -58.56 6.46 8.11
CA SER A 22 -58.22 6.51 6.69
C SER A 22 -57.24 7.63 6.33
N VAL A 23 -57.27 8.74 7.09
CA VAL A 23 -56.37 9.89 6.91
C VAL A 23 -54.99 9.60 7.52
N GLU A 24 -54.93 8.88 8.65
CA GLU A 24 -53.67 8.39 9.23
C GLU A 24 -52.98 7.33 8.37
N GLU A 25 -53.74 6.41 7.76
CA GLU A 25 -53.18 5.42 6.82
C GLU A 25 -52.64 6.06 5.53
N LEU A 26 -53.32 7.09 4.99
CA LEU A 26 -52.85 7.83 3.82
C LEU A 26 -51.60 8.69 4.14
N SER A 27 -51.57 9.31 5.32
CA SER A 27 -50.41 10.05 5.84
C SER A 27 -49.17 9.16 6.00
N SER A 28 -49.34 7.96 6.56
CA SER A 28 -48.26 7.01 6.78
C SER A 28 -47.76 6.35 5.49
N LEU A 29 -48.63 6.14 4.50
CA LEU A 29 -48.25 5.69 3.16
C LEU A 29 -47.48 6.77 2.38
N GLN A 30 -47.94 8.02 2.43
CA GLN A 30 -47.24 9.14 1.81
C GLN A 30 -45.85 9.33 2.43
N LEU A 31 -45.76 9.23 3.76
CA LEU A 31 -44.51 9.25 4.50
C LEU A 31 -43.57 8.10 4.09
N ALA A 32 -44.09 6.90 3.88
CA ALA A 32 -43.30 5.75 3.41
C ALA A 32 -42.80 5.94 1.97
N VAL A 33 -43.60 6.52 1.09
CA VAL A 33 -43.23 6.85 -0.30
C VAL A 33 -42.16 7.93 -0.35
N ASP A 34 -42.30 8.99 0.44
CA ASP A 34 -41.31 10.08 0.51
C ASP A 34 -39.98 9.58 1.12
N THR A 35 -40.05 8.65 2.07
CA THR A 35 -38.86 7.98 2.65
C THR A 35 -38.15 7.09 1.62
N LEU A 36 -38.90 6.39 0.77
CA LEU A 36 -38.35 5.58 -0.32
C LEU A 36 -37.76 6.43 -1.44
N ALA A 37 -38.38 7.57 -1.77
CA ALA A 37 -37.87 8.53 -2.75
C ALA A 37 -36.55 9.16 -2.28
N GLY A 38 -36.46 9.56 -1.00
CA GLY A 38 -35.21 10.02 -0.41
C GLY A 38 -34.11 8.94 -0.39
N PHE A 39 -34.49 7.67 -0.23
CA PHE A 39 -33.56 6.53 -0.32
C PHE A 39 -33.00 6.34 -1.73
N GLN A 40 -33.82 6.58 -2.76
CA GLN A 40 -33.44 6.45 -4.17
C GLN A 40 -32.51 7.59 -4.59
N ASP A 41 -32.82 8.83 -4.21
CA ASP A 41 -31.95 10.00 -4.44
C ASP A 41 -30.58 9.83 -3.77
N VAL A 42 -30.52 9.21 -2.58
CA VAL A 42 -29.26 8.92 -1.88
C VAL A 42 -28.42 7.86 -2.60
N LEU A 43 -29.06 6.82 -3.15
CA LEU A 43 -28.37 5.80 -3.95
C LEU A 43 -27.82 6.39 -5.25
N ASP A 44 -28.55 7.29 -5.88
CA ASP A 44 -28.17 7.91 -7.15
C ASP A 44 -27.10 9.00 -6.95
N HIS A 45 -27.18 9.79 -5.88
CA HIS A 45 -26.18 10.82 -5.56
C HIS A 45 -24.82 10.22 -5.14
N HIS A 46 -24.81 9.04 -4.50
CA HIS A 46 -23.59 8.31 -4.15
C HIS A 46 -23.03 7.40 -5.25
N GLN A 47 -23.84 6.94 -6.20
CA GLN A 47 -23.31 6.30 -7.42
C GLN A 47 -22.43 7.26 -8.23
N ALA A 48 -22.61 8.58 -8.08
CA ALA A 48 -21.85 9.62 -8.75
C ALA A 48 -20.52 10.03 -8.07
N GLN A 49 -20.24 9.59 -6.82
CA GLN A 49 -18.99 9.89 -6.11
C GLN A 49 -18.19 8.62 -5.80
N ASP A 50 -17.08 8.45 -6.53
CA ASP A 50 -16.18 7.31 -6.48
C ASP A 50 -15.55 6.98 -5.11
N GLY A 51 -15.41 5.68 -4.84
CA GLY A 51 -14.12 5.08 -4.49
C GLY A 51 -13.71 4.88 -3.03
N ASP A 52 -14.28 5.61 -2.06
CA ASP A 52 -13.83 5.49 -0.66
C ASP A 52 -14.66 4.50 0.17
N ALA A 53 -13.96 3.72 1.02
CA ALA A 53 -14.59 2.93 2.05
C ALA A 53 -15.23 3.87 3.09
N PHE A 54 -16.54 3.70 3.29
CA PHE A 54 -17.36 4.46 4.24
C PHE A 54 -16.66 4.59 5.61
N LYS A 55 -16.35 5.82 6.05
CA LYS A 55 -15.73 6.07 7.36
C LYS A 55 -16.82 6.15 8.42
N SER A 56 -16.53 5.68 9.64
CA SER A 56 -17.53 5.60 10.72
C SER A 56 -18.14 6.95 11.14
N GLY A 57 -17.58 8.09 10.70
CA GLY A 57 -18.06 9.44 10.99
C GLY A 57 -19.08 10.00 9.99
N ASP A 58 -19.17 9.45 8.78
CA ASP A 58 -20.05 10.03 7.72
C ASP A 58 -21.55 9.82 8.03
N TYR A 59 -21.88 8.98 9.02
CA TYR A 59 -23.26 8.76 9.50
C TYR A 59 -23.80 9.87 10.42
N GLU A 60 -22.91 10.62 11.07
CA GLU A 60 -23.31 11.62 12.08
C GLU A 60 -23.78 12.93 11.42
N GLU A 61 -23.22 13.27 10.26
CA GLU A 61 -23.52 14.49 9.51
C GLU A 61 -24.79 14.38 8.64
N PHE A 62 -25.43 13.20 8.60
CA PHE A 62 -26.63 12.95 7.82
C PHE A 62 -27.89 13.44 8.54
N ASP A 63 -28.49 14.51 8.01
CA ASP A 63 -29.75 15.09 8.46
C ASP A 63 -30.94 14.32 7.88
N VAL A 64 -31.69 13.62 8.74
CA VAL A 64 -32.81 12.76 8.34
C VAL A 64 -34.14 13.54 8.30
N GLY A 65 -34.12 14.88 8.32
CA GLY A 65 -35.34 15.68 8.37
C GLY A 65 -36.12 15.50 9.68
N ASN A 66 -37.33 16.07 9.80
CA ASN A 66 -38.01 16.26 11.09
C ASN A 66 -38.80 15.03 11.61
N PHE A 67 -38.23 13.83 11.52
CA PHE A 67 -38.87 12.59 12.01
C PHE A 67 -38.75 12.39 13.53
N ASP A 68 -39.63 11.56 14.11
CA ASP A 68 -39.53 11.11 15.50
C ASP A 68 -38.20 10.37 15.77
N PHE A 69 -37.63 10.53 16.97
CA PHE A 69 -36.28 10.07 17.32
C PHE A 69 -36.11 8.54 17.15
N ARG A 70 -37.17 7.76 17.42
CA ARG A 70 -37.17 6.29 17.18
C ARG A 70 -37.09 5.92 15.71
N VAL A 71 -37.79 6.66 14.84
CA VAL A 71 -37.78 6.40 13.40
C VAL A 71 -36.42 6.77 12.80
N ARG A 72 -35.83 7.89 13.23
CA ARG A 72 -34.46 8.28 12.80
C ARG A 72 -33.41 7.26 13.22
N SER A 73 -33.45 6.81 14.48
CA SER A 73 -32.48 5.81 14.98
C SER A 73 -32.61 4.47 14.26
N PHE A 74 -33.84 4.01 13.99
CA PHE A 74 -34.09 2.80 13.22
C PHE A 74 -33.61 2.91 11.76
N LEU A 75 -33.93 4.02 11.08
CA LEU A 75 -33.46 4.30 9.71
C LEU A 75 -31.94 4.39 9.64
N LYS A 76 -31.28 5.12 10.56
CA LYS A 76 -29.81 5.17 10.63
C LYS A 76 -29.21 3.78 10.83
N GLN A 77 -29.82 2.93 11.65
CA GLN A 77 -29.35 1.56 11.90
C GLN A 77 -29.52 0.65 10.67
N GLN A 78 -30.65 0.76 9.94
CA GLN A 78 -30.88 0.01 8.69
C GLN A 78 -29.97 0.48 7.57
N LEU A 79 -29.81 1.79 7.40
CA LEU A 79 -28.90 2.40 6.44
C LEU A 79 -27.45 1.95 6.70
N LYS A 80 -27.01 1.97 7.97
CA LYS A 80 -25.70 1.45 8.39
C LYS A 80 -25.52 -0.02 8.04
N LYS A 81 -26.54 -0.87 8.29
CA LYS A 81 -26.49 -2.29 7.92
C LYS A 81 -26.39 -2.49 6.40
N HIS A 82 -27.18 -1.76 5.62
CA HIS A 82 -27.19 -1.84 4.16
C HIS A 82 -25.90 -1.31 3.54
N LEU A 83 -25.45 -0.12 3.93
CA LEU A 83 -24.18 0.48 3.49
C LEU A 83 -22.99 -0.38 3.87
N PHE A 84 -22.97 -0.93 5.09
CA PHE A 84 -21.94 -1.88 5.51
C PHE A 84 -21.95 -3.13 4.61
N LYS A 85 -23.13 -3.69 4.31
CA LYS A 85 -23.26 -4.88 3.46
C LYS A 85 -22.80 -4.62 2.01
N VAL A 86 -23.16 -3.46 1.43
CA VAL A 86 -22.75 -3.07 0.07
C VAL A 86 -21.25 -2.79 0.01
N THR A 87 -20.74 -1.98 0.95
CA THR A 87 -19.30 -1.66 1.06
C THR A 87 -18.48 -2.93 1.26
N HIS A 88 -18.90 -3.82 2.17
CA HIS A 88 -18.22 -5.10 2.41
C HIS A 88 -18.16 -5.97 1.15
N LYS A 89 -19.26 -6.08 0.39
CA LYS A 89 -19.26 -6.84 -0.86
C LYS A 89 -18.31 -6.25 -1.90
N ARG A 90 -18.27 -4.92 -2.04
CA ARG A 90 -17.35 -4.22 -2.96
C ARG A 90 -15.88 -4.41 -2.55
N VAL A 91 -15.56 -4.21 -1.27
CA VAL A 91 -14.20 -4.41 -0.73
C VAL A 91 -13.75 -5.86 -0.95
N LEU A 92 -14.58 -6.84 -0.61
CA LEU A 92 -14.27 -8.26 -0.81
C LEU A 92 -14.04 -8.60 -2.29
N PHE A 93 -14.82 -8.00 -3.19
CA PHE A 93 -14.63 -8.18 -4.63
C PHE A 93 -13.31 -7.57 -5.09
N GLY A 94 -12.97 -6.37 -4.62
CA GLY A 94 -11.67 -5.73 -4.85
C GLY A 94 -10.50 -6.60 -4.35
N ASP A 95 -10.61 -7.16 -3.15
CA ASP A 95 -9.60 -8.05 -2.57
C ASP A 95 -9.41 -9.34 -3.39
N LYS A 96 -10.51 -9.90 -3.93
CA LYS A 96 -10.44 -11.07 -4.84
C LYS A 96 -9.73 -10.73 -6.15
N ILE A 97 -10.03 -9.59 -6.75
CA ILE A 97 -9.34 -9.12 -7.95
C ILE A 97 -7.86 -8.87 -7.65
N ALA A 98 -7.55 -8.17 -6.56
CA ALA A 98 -6.17 -7.91 -6.16
C ALA A 98 -5.40 -9.22 -5.95
N PHE A 99 -6.01 -10.22 -5.29
CA PHE A 99 -5.42 -11.54 -5.11
C PHE A 99 -5.13 -12.23 -6.44
N MET A 100 -6.11 -12.24 -7.35
CA MET A 100 -5.96 -12.83 -8.69
C MET A 100 -4.84 -12.13 -9.47
N LEU A 101 -4.85 -10.80 -9.55
CA LEU A 101 -3.82 -10.01 -10.23
C LEU A 101 -2.44 -10.21 -9.59
N GLY A 102 -2.37 -10.26 -8.26
CA GLY A 102 -1.13 -10.51 -7.52
C GLY A 102 -0.55 -11.90 -7.83
N THR A 103 -1.41 -12.91 -7.93
CA THR A 103 -1.01 -14.28 -8.28
C THR A 103 -0.56 -14.36 -9.73
N VAL A 104 -1.31 -13.77 -10.67
CA VAL A 104 -0.91 -13.66 -12.08
C VAL A 104 0.42 -12.92 -12.23
N ASN A 105 0.63 -11.83 -11.49
CA ASN A 105 1.88 -11.06 -11.49
C ASN A 105 3.11 -11.92 -11.11
N LEU A 106 2.96 -12.81 -10.13
CA LEU A 106 4.01 -13.73 -9.70
C LEU A 106 4.32 -14.75 -10.79
N TRP A 107 3.30 -15.45 -11.32
CA TRP A 107 3.47 -16.45 -12.38
C TRP A 107 4.05 -15.85 -13.66
N LEU A 108 3.56 -14.67 -14.06
CA LEU A 108 4.06 -13.94 -15.21
C LEU A 108 5.54 -13.56 -15.02
N GLY A 109 5.92 -13.10 -13.84
CA GLY A 109 7.31 -12.82 -13.50
C GLY A 109 8.21 -14.05 -13.61
N ALA A 110 7.78 -15.17 -13.03
CA ALA A 110 8.51 -16.44 -13.07
C ALA A 110 8.66 -16.98 -14.50
N TYR A 111 7.58 -16.97 -15.29
CA TYR A 111 7.61 -17.38 -16.69
C TYR A 111 8.58 -16.52 -17.52
N TRP A 112 8.51 -15.19 -17.38
CA TRP A 112 9.37 -14.28 -18.15
C TRP A 112 10.84 -14.42 -17.77
N LEU A 113 11.15 -14.63 -16.48
CA LEU A 113 12.50 -14.95 -16.00
C LEU A 113 13.01 -16.31 -16.45
N GLY A 114 12.14 -17.28 -16.76
CA GLY A 114 12.55 -18.56 -17.30
C GLY A 114 12.80 -18.48 -18.81
N CYS A 115 11.78 -18.06 -19.55
CA CYS A 115 11.73 -18.16 -21.01
C CYS A 115 12.33 -16.96 -21.74
N CYS A 116 12.28 -15.75 -21.17
CA CYS A 116 12.57 -14.49 -21.87
C CYS A 116 13.44 -13.53 -21.06
N ARG A 117 14.46 -14.07 -20.37
CA ARG A 117 15.38 -13.38 -19.44
C ARG A 117 15.90 -12.03 -19.93
N GLU A 118 16.35 -11.98 -21.17
CA GLU A 118 16.92 -10.76 -21.78
C GLU A 118 15.92 -9.60 -21.85
N THR A 119 14.63 -9.90 -21.94
CA THR A 119 13.56 -8.90 -22.08
C THR A 119 12.80 -8.66 -20.77
N PHE A 120 13.25 -9.23 -19.65
CA PHE A 120 12.58 -9.10 -18.36
C PHE A 120 12.41 -7.64 -17.92
N TYR A 121 13.36 -6.77 -18.26
CA TYR A 121 13.29 -5.33 -17.98
C TYR A 121 12.07 -4.64 -18.61
N LYS A 122 11.55 -5.15 -19.73
CA LYS A 122 10.33 -4.64 -20.37
C LYS A 122 9.10 -4.94 -19.51
N LEU A 123 8.99 -6.17 -19.00
CA LEU A 123 7.94 -6.55 -18.06
C LEU A 123 8.02 -5.72 -16.77
N TYR A 124 9.23 -5.58 -16.21
CA TYR A 124 9.47 -4.71 -15.05
C TYR A 124 9.01 -3.26 -15.31
N THR A 125 9.31 -2.70 -16.49
CA THR A 125 8.92 -1.33 -16.85
C THR A 125 7.40 -1.17 -16.86
N VAL A 126 6.67 -2.10 -17.48
CA VAL A 126 5.19 -2.07 -17.50
C VAL A 126 4.63 -2.18 -16.09
N LYS A 127 5.15 -3.10 -15.28
CA LYS A 127 4.74 -3.26 -13.87
C LYS A 127 5.05 -2.00 -13.05
N ALA A 128 6.22 -1.42 -13.20
CA ALA A 128 6.61 -0.19 -12.51
C ALA A 128 5.66 0.97 -12.85
N ALA A 129 5.34 1.14 -14.15
CA ALA A 129 4.40 2.17 -14.59
C ALA A 129 3.02 2.00 -13.95
N VAL A 130 2.45 0.79 -14.00
CA VAL A 130 1.13 0.50 -13.42
C VAL A 130 1.14 0.66 -11.90
N LEU A 131 2.08 0.03 -11.21
CA LEU A 131 2.12 -0.01 -9.75
C LEU A 131 2.48 1.34 -9.13
N PHE A 132 3.44 2.09 -9.70
CA PHE A 132 3.81 3.41 -9.17
C PHE A 132 2.74 4.45 -9.44
N THR A 133 2.09 4.42 -10.61
CA THR A 133 0.97 5.32 -10.89
C THR A 133 -0.18 5.07 -9.93
N THR A 134 -0.58 3.80 -9.77
CA THR A 134 -1.66 3.45 -8.83
C THR A 134 -1.31 3.86 -7.41
N ARG A 135 -0.07 3.58 -6.97
CA ARG A 135 0.40 3.96 -5.64
C ARG A 135 0.46 5.47 -5.44
N PHE A 136 0.83 6.25 -6.46
CA PHE A 136 0.88 7.71 -6.37
C PHE A 136 -0.52 8.29 -6.12
N LEU A 137 -1.52 7.80 -6.86
CA LEU A 137 -2.92 8.22 -6.68
C LEU A 137 -3.42 7.89 -5.26
N MET A 138 -3.16 6.68 -4.77
CA MET A 138 -3.55 6.27 -3.41
C MET A 138 -2.82 7.05 -2.31
N TYR A 139 -1.50 7.24 -2.44
CA TYR A 139 -0.67 7.81 -1.37
C TYR A 139 -0.90 9.31 -1.18
N LYS A 140 -1.35 10.00 -2.23
CA LYS A 140 -1.73 11.41 -2.11
C LYS A 140 -2.92 11.57 -1.17
N GLN A 141 -3.94 10.73 -1.32
CA GLN A 141 -5.14 10.72 -0.47
C GLN A 141 -4.80 10.30 0.97
N GLN A 142 -3.86 9.36 1.13
CA GLN A 142 -3.48 8.79 2.43
C GLN A 142 -2.41 9.60 3.19
N LYS A 143 -2.08 10.83 2.75
CA LYS A 143 -1.02 11.66 3.39
C LYS A 143 0.38 10.99 3.40
N MET A 144 0.64 10.10 2.44
CA MET A 144 1.85 9.27 2.33
C MET A 144 2.76 9.61 1.15
N HIS A 145 2.44 10.66 0.39
CA HIS A 145 3.17 11.03 -0.84
C HIS A 145 4.65 11.38 -0.62
N TYR A 146 5.09 11.70 0.60
CA TYR A 146 6.51 11.95 0.87
C TYR A 146 7.39 10.70 0.79
N TYR A 147 6.81 9.49 0.84
CA TYR A 147 7.56 8.26 0.60
C TYR A 147 8.15 8.19 -0.81
N PHE A 148 7.61 8.92 -1.80
CA PHE A 148 8.18 8.96 -3.15
C PHE A 148 9.56 9.64 -3.21
N PHE A 149 9.99 10.34 -2.16
CA PHE A 149 11.35 10.86 -2.05
C PHE A 149 12.35 9.83 -1.48
N ASP A 150 11.87 8.69 -0.98
CA ASP A 150 12.74 7.67 -0.39
C ASP A 150 13.68 7.06 -1.43
N PHE A 151 14.80 6.50 -0.94
CA PHE A 151 15.88 6.00 -1.79
C PHE A 151 15.41 4.92 -2.76
N CYS A 152 14.40 4.11 -2.41
CA CYS A 152 13.90 3.06 -3.29
C CYS A 152 13.24 3.58 -4.56
N TYR A 153 12.48 4.67 -4.48
CA TYR A 153 11.90 5.29 -5.67
C TYR A 153 12.99 5.96 -6.52
N PHE A 154 13.98 6.58 -5.88
CA PHE A 154 15.15 7.11 -6.58
C PHE A 154 15.93 6.01 -7.32
N ALA A 155 16.23 4.88 -6.67
CA ALA A 155 16.96 3.76 -7.28
C ALA A 155 16.18 3.11 -8.43
N ASN A 156 14.86 2.93 -8.28
CA ASN A 156 13.98 2.45 -9.35
C ASN A 156 13.93 3.43 -10.54
N GLY A 157 13.84 4.73 -10.26
CA GLY A 157 13.89 5.78 -11.28
C GLY A 157 15.22 5.80 -12.02
N LEU A 158 16.34 5.65 -11.31
CA LEU A 158 17.67 5.56 -11.90
C LEU A 158 17.83 4.29 -12.75
N LEU A 159 17.26 3.16 -12.32
CA LEU A 159 17.24 1.93 -13.11
C LEU A 159 16.44 2.11 -14.40
N LEU A 160 15.24 2.70 -14.34
CA LEU A 160 14.44 2.99 -15.54
C LEU A 160 15.16 3.97 -16.48
N PHE A 161 15.83 4.98 -15.92
CA PHE A 161 16.65 5.91 -16.70
C PHE A 161 17.81 5.20 -17.41
N TYR A 162 18.52 4.32 -16.71
CA TYR A 162 19.55 3.48 -17.33
C TYR A 162 18.96 2.63 -18.46
N LEU A 163 17.86 1.92 -18.22
CA LEU A 163 17.25 1.02 -19.19
C LEU A 163 16.82 1.73 -20.49
N TRP A 164 16.22 2.92 -20.39
CA TRP A 164 15.58 3.55 -21.55
C TRP A 164 16.34 4.75 -22.14
N VAL A 165 17.22 5.38 -21.38
CA VAL A 165 17.92 6.62 -21.80
C VAL A 165 19.41 6.39 -22.00
N MET A 166 20.07 5.65 -21.10
CA MET A 166 21.52 5.44 -21.15
C MET A 166 21.95 3.96 -20.97
N PRO A 167 21.43 3.03 -21.80
CA PRO A 167 21.65 1.60 -21.60
C PRO A 167 23.11 1.16 -21.82
N THR A 168 23.88 1.94 -22.59
CA THR A 168 25.29 1.68 -22.88
C THR A 168 26.26 2.17 -21.80
N SER A 169 25.77 2.88 -20.77
CA SER A 169 26.62 3.43 -19.71
C SER A 169 27.04 2.35 -18.72
N VAL A 170 28.30 1.91 -18.82
CA VAL A 170 28.90 0.94 -17.88
C VAL A 170 28.93 1.48 -16.44
N PHE A 171 29.13 2.79 -16.28
CA PHE A 171 29.07 3.44 -14.97
C PHE A 171 27.68 3.29 -14.34
N LEU A 172 26.62 3.65 -15.07
CA LEU A 172 25.24 3.56 -14.57
C LEU A 172 24.80 2.11 -14.36
N LEU A 173 25.25 1.17 -15.20
CA LEU A 173 25.01 -0.26 -14.99
C LEU A 173 25.54 -0.71 -13.63
N LYS A 174 26.81 -0.38 -13.31
CA LYS A 174 27.45 -0.75 -12.03
C LYS A 174 26.74 -0.10 -10.84
N VAL A 175 26.36 1.17 -10.95
CA VAL A 175 25.59 1.87 -9.91
C VAL A 175 24.20 1.24 -9.71
N CYS A 176 23.46 0.99 -10.79
CA CYS A 176 22.14 0.38 -10.72
C CYS A 176 22.22 -1.03 -10.15
N PHE A 177 23.20 -1.83 -10.55
CA PHE A 177 23.43 -3.15 -9.96
C PHE A 177 23.67 -3.04 -8.45
N ALA A 178 24.55 -2.14 -8.03
CA ALA A 178 24.89 -1.96 -6.63
C ALA A 178 23.70 -1.50 -5.77
N TYR A 179 22.85 -0.60 -6.28
CA TYR A 179 21.65 -0.17 -5.54
C TYR A 179 20.61 -1.29 -5.44
N ASN A 180 20.33 -1.97 -6.55
CA ASN A 180 19.22 -2.92 -6.65
C ASN A 180 19.54 -4.27 -6.00
N THR A 181 20.78 -4.76 -6.11
CA THR A 181 21.24 -5.97 -5.40
C THR A 181 21.73 -5.67 -3.97
N GLY A 182 22.11 -4.42 -3.70
CA GLY A 182 22.50 -3.95 -2.37
C GLY A 182 21.29 -3.51 -1.55
N ILE A 183 21.29 -2.26 -1.13
CA ILE A 183 20.33 -1.73 -0.15
C ILE A 183 18.86 -2.02 -0.50
N MET A 184 18.46 -2.08 -1.78
CA MET A 184 17.10 -2.44 -2.17
C MET A 184 16.73 -3.86 -1.79
N ALA A 185 17.53 -4.85 -2.21
CA ALA A 185 17.30 -6.24 -1.87
C ALA A 185 17.26 -6.45 -0.34
N TRP A 186 18.24 -5.88 0.37
CA TRP A 186 18.33 -6.00 1.83
C TRP A 186 17.19 -5.27 2.58
N SER A 187 16.55 -4.29 1.94
CA SER A 187 15.36 -3.63 2.51
C SER A 187 14.18 -4.58 2.71
N ILE A 188 14.12 -5.70 1.97
CA ILE A 188 13.13 -6.76 2.18
C ILE A 188 13.18 -7.29 3.62
N LEU A 189 14.39 -7.46 4.17
CA LEU A 189 14.59 -7.88 5.55
C LEU A 189 14.28 -6.73 6.52
N ALA A 190 14.82 -5.53 6.23
CA ALA A 190 14.71 -4.37 7.11
C ALA A 190 13.25 -3.94 7.35
N PHE A 191 12.42 -3.98 6.31
CA PHE A 191 11.00 -3.60 6.38
C PHE A 191 10.06 -4.81 6.47
N ARG A 192 10.61 -6.03 6.56
CA ARG A 192 9.84 -7.29 6.53
C ARG A 192 8.82 -7.30 5.39
N ASN A 193 9.26 -6.92 4.19
CA ASN A 193 8.38 -6.95 3.02
C ASN A 193 7.81 -8.36 2.85
N SER A 194 6.52 -8.42 2.55
CA SER A 194 5.72 -9.63 2.65
C SER A 194 4.96 -9.84 1.34
N LEU A 195 4.97 -11.08 0.83
CA LEU A 195 4.17 -11.44 -0.33
C LEU A 195 2.72 -11.71 0.10
N VAL A 196 1.86 -10.70 -0.08
CA VAL A 196 0.44 -10.74 0.31
C VAL A 196 -0.42 -10.35 -0.88
N PHE A 197 -0.89 -11.34 -1.62
CA PHE A 197 -1.53 -11.14 -2.93
C PHE A 197 -2.76 -10.21 -2.92
N HIS A 198 -3.59 -10.23 -1.88
CA HIS A 198 -4.80 -9.38 -1.83
C HIS A 198 -4.49 -7.90 -1.50
N SER A 199 -3.27 -7.58 -1.06
CA SER A 199 -2.90 -6.22 -0.67
C SER A 199 -2.00 -5.57 -1.72
N LEU A 200 -2.58 -4.71 -2.55
CA LEU A 200 -1.83 -3.98 -3.58
C LEU A 200 -0.66 -3.16 -3.00
N ASP A 201 -0.83 -2.59 -1.81
CA ASP A 201 0.23 -1.86 -1.10
C ASP A 201 1.41 -2.78 -0.72
N LYS A 202 1.14 -3.98 -0.21
CA LYS A 202 2.19 -4.97 0.13
C LYS A 202 2.87 -5.50 -1.12
N VAL A 203 2.10 -5.82 -2.17
CA VAL A 203 2.64 -6.26 -3.47
C VAL A 203 3.54 -5.17 -4.06
N THR A 204 3.09 -3.91 -4.09
CA THR A 204 3.90 -2.81 -4.63
C THR A 204 5.13 -2.54 -3.78
N SER A 205 5.04 -2.70 -2.46
CA SER A 205 6.19 -2.54 -1.55
C SER A 205 7.24 -3.63 -1.75
N LEU A 206 6.81 -4.87 -1.96
CA LEU A 206 7.73 -5.95 -2.31
C LEU A 206 8.32 -5.73 -3.70
N PHE A 207 7.51 -5.34 -4.69
CA PHE A 207 7.95 -5.01 -6.05
C PHE A 207 9.10 -3.99 -6.03
N LEU A 208 8.96 -2.89 -5.29
CA LEU A 208 9.95 -1.82 -5.17
C LEU A 208 11.36 -2.29 -4.78
N HIS A 209 11.43 -3.38 -4.01
CA HIS A 209 12.68 -3.90 -3.44
C HIS A 209 13.16 -5.20 -4.10
N TYR A 210 12.24 -6.01 -4.62
CA TYR A 210 12.52 -7.34 -5.14
C TYR A 210 12.74 -7.38 -6.65
N GLU A 211 11.81 -6.82 -7.45
CA GLU A 211 11.91 -6.92 -8.91
C GLU A 211 13.12 -6.18 -9.52
N PRO A 212 13.57 -5.03 -9.00
CA PRO A 212 14.79 -4.38 -9.49
C PRO A 212 16.04 -5.25 -9.32
N MET A 213 16.11 -6.08 -8.27
CA MET A 213 17.20 -7.05 -8.08
C MET A 213 17.16 -8.13 -9.17
N LEU A 214 15.96 -8.60 -9.55
CA LEU A 214 15.80 -9.54 -10.66
C LEU A 214 16.26 -8.92 -12.00
N VAL A 215 15.92 -7.64 -12.24
CA VAL A 215 16.42 -6.90 -13.40
C VAL A 215 17.95 -6.82 -13.36
N ALA A 216 18.54 -6.42 -12.24
CA ALA A 216 20.00 -6.36 -12.08
C ALA A 216 20.68 -7.73 -12.33
N TRP A 217 20.06 -8.82 -11.88
CA TRP A 217 20.51 -10.18 -12.16
C TRP A 217 20.46 -10.52 -13.64
N THR A 218 19.35 -10.22 -14.33
CA THR A 218 19.24 -10.45 -15.78
C THR A 218 20.25 -9.60 -16.56
N LEU A 219 20.44 -8.33 -16.21
CA LEU A 219 21.42 -7.45 -16.85
C LEU A 219 22.86 -7.95 -16.69
N ARG A 220 23.19 -8.55 -15.54
CA ARG A 220 24.54 -9.05 -15.27
C ARG A 220 24.81 -10.42 -15.89
N TRP A 221 23.83 -11.31 -15.95
CA TRP A 221 24.06 -12.72 -16.35
C TRP A 221 23.47 -13.09 -17.71
N TYR A 222 22.51 -12.31 -18.19
CA TYR A 222 21.80 -12.51 -19.46
C TYR A 222 21.53 -11.15 -20.14
N PRO A 223 22.57 -10.34 -20.39
CA PRO A 223 22.37 -9.02 -20.95
C PRO A 223 21.77 -9.10 -22.35
N HIS A 224 20.85 -8.19 -22.66
CA HIS A 224 20.26 -8.13 -23.98
C HIS A 224 21.23 -7.49 -24.98
N CYS A 225 21.39 -8.14 -26.14
CA CYS A 225 22.40 -7.79 -27.13
C CYS A 225 22.33 -6.33 -27.62
N GLU A 226 21.14 -5.75 -27.71
CA GLU A 226 20.93 -4.36 -28.14
C GLU A 226 21.32 -3.34 -27.07
N MET A 227 21.19 -3.67 -25.79
CA MET A 227 21.49 -2.75 -24.68
C MET A 227 22.98 -2.56 -24.45
N LEU A 228 23.78 -3.55 -24.84
CA LEU A 228 25.23 -3.52 -24.65
C LEU A 228 25.98 -2.81 -25.76
N GLY A 229 25.37 -2.49 -26.92
CA GLY A 229 26.04 -1.94 -28.11
C GLY A 229 27.18 -2.81 -28.70
N SER A 230 27.65 -3.81 -27.94
CA SER A 230 28.89 -4.56 -28.11
C SER A 230 28.64 -6.05 -28.37
N CYS A 231 27.41 -6.56 -28.21
CA CYS A 231 27.05 -7.89 -28.73
C CYS A 231 26.99 -7.93 -30.27
N ARG A 232 27.06 -6.77 -30.94
CA ARG A 232 27.23 -6.68 -32.41
C ARG A 232 28.68 -6.57 -32.86
N MET A 233 29.64 -6.51 -31.95
CA MET A 233 31.06 -6.43 -32.29
C MET A 233 31.79 -7.62 -31.67
N ASP A 234 31.83 -8.71 -32.43
CA ASP A 234 32.93 -9.67 -32.43
C ASP A 234 34.23 -8.89 -32.77
N VAL A 235 34.79 -8.18 -31.80
CA VAL A 235 36.09 -7.54 -31.94
C VAL A 235 36.80 -7.74 -30.60
N ARG A 236 37.89 -8.50 -30.67
CA ARG A 236 38.93 -8.63 -29.64
C ARG A 236 39.04 -7.36 -28.79
N PRO A 237 39.25 -7.47 -27.46
CA PRO A 237 39.37 -6.31 -26.59
C PRO A 237 40.54 -5.44 -27.05
N SER A 238 40.25 -4.38 -27.81
CA SER A 238 41.21 -3.31 -28.07
C SER A 238 41.35 -2.51 -26.78
N HIS A 239 42.45 -2.77 -26.07
CA HIS A 239 43.12 -1.92 -25.10
C HIS A 239 42.26 -0.89 -24.33
N GLY A 240 41.90 -1.23 -23.09
CA GLY A 240 41.72 -0.24 -22.01
C GLY A 240 40.30 0.19 -21.65
N ASN A 241 39.26 -0.17 -22.43
CA ASN A 241 37.88 0.13 -22.04
C ASN A 241 37.32 -0.97 -21.12
N PRO A 242 36.74 -0.64 -19.95
CA PRO A 242 36.12 -1.64 -19.09
C PRO A 242 34.96 -2.30 -19.83
N THR A 243 35.06 -3.61 -20.05
CA THR A 243 33.94 -4.40 -20.59
C THR A 243 32.80 -4.43 -19.57
N TRP A 244 31.58 -4.65 -20.05
CA TRP A 244 30.37 -4.66 -19.21
C TRP A 244 30.42 -5.68 -18.07
N GLU A 245 31.18 -6.77 -18.26
CA GLU A 245 31.41 -7.85 -17.28
C GLU A 245 32.48 -7.49 -16.24
N GLN A 246 33.40 -6.59 -16.57
CA GLN A 246 34.53 -6.21 -15.72
C GLN A 246 34.13 -5.10 -14.77
N ALA A 247 34.06 -5.44 -13.48
CA ALA A 247 33.97 -4.46 -12.40
C ALA A 247 35.01 -4.78 -11.34
N SER A 248 35.85 -3.80 -11.01
CA SER A 248 36.69 -3.89 -9.82
C SER A 248 35.82 -3.81 -8.57
N ALA A 249 36.31 -4.30 -7.43
CA ALA A 249 35.60 -4.10 -6.16
C ALA A 249 35.46 -2.60 -5.85
N ALA A 250 36.45 -1.79 -6.20
CA ALA A 250 36.40 -0.35 -6.03
C ALA A 250 35.29 0.29 -6.89
N ASP A 251 35.04 -0.20 -8.11
CA ASP A 251 33.96 0.32 -8.95
C ASP A 251 32.59 0.12 -8.27
N LEU A 252 32.35 -1.09 -7.74
CA LEU A 252 31.08 -1.45 -7.10
C LEU A 252 30.89 -0.81 -5.72
N LEU A 253 31.98 -0.42 -5.06
CA LEU A 253 31.92 0.25 -3.75
C LEU A 253 31.90 1.77 -3.87
N LEU A 254 32.64 2.36 -4.81
CA LEU A 254 32.86 3.81 -4.90
C LEU A 254 31.90 4.50 -5.87
N TYR A 255 31.62 3.93 -7.05
CA TYR A 255 30.73 4.56 -8.04
C TYR A 255 29.31 4.84 -7.50
N PRO A 256 28.73 3.99 -6.65
CA PRO A 256 27.39 4.25 -6.11
C PRO A 256 27.36 5.40 -5.08
N ILE A 257 28.50 5.82 -4.51
CA ILE A 257 28.55 6.80 -3.42
C ILE A 257 28.13 8.21 -3.86
N PRO A 258 28.66 8.81 -4.95
CA PRO A 258 28.30 10.18 -5.34
C PRO A 258 26.80 10.38 -5.59
N LEU A 259 26.16 9.45 -6.31
CA LEU A 259 24.73 9.53 -6.59
C LEU A 259 23.88 9.26 -5.34
N TYR A 260 24.38 8.44 -4.41
CA TYR A 260 23.74 8.22 -3.12
C TYR A 260 23.79 9.50 -2.27
N LEU A 261 24.95 10.15 -2.20
CA LEU A 261 25.13 11.41 -1.46
C LEU A 261 24.28 12.52 -2.06
N LEU A 262 24.20 12.60 -3.39
CA LEU A 262 23.30 13.51 -4.10
C LEU A 262 21.85 13.31 -3.66
N TRP A 263 21.36 12.06 -3.68
CA TRP A 263 20.02 11.74 -3.17
C TRP A 263 19.87 12.12 -1.69
N ALA A 264 20.85 11.77 -0.84
CA ALA A 264 20.77 12.01 0.60
C ALA A 264 20.69 13.51 0.92
N ILE A 265 21.45 14.35 0.22
CA ILE A 265 21.41 15.81 0.33
C ILE A 265 20.04 16.33 -0.11
N ILE A 266 19.56 15.92 -1.29
CA ILE A 266 18.25 16.34 -1.82
C ILE A 266 17.13 15.92 -0.86
N TYR A 267 17.15 14.67 -0.38
CA TYR A 267 16.19 14.15 0.58
C TYR A 267 16.23 14.93 1.88
N TYR A 268 17.43 15.22 2.41
CA TYR A 268 17.58 16.00 3.64
C TYR A 268 16.96 17.39 3.51
N LEU A 269 17.35 18.13 2.46
CA LEU A 269 16.83 19.46 2.19
C LEU A 269 15.31 19.42 1.99
N LYS A 270 14.81 18.46 1.22
CA LYS A 270 13.38 18.38 0.91
C LYS A 270 12.54 18.04 2.13
N ILE A 271 12.91 17.03 2.91
CA ILE A 271 12.10 16.50 4.01
C ILE A 271 12.29 17.29 5.30
N PHE A 272 13.53 17.59 5.68
CA PHE A 272 13.86 18.15 6.99
C PHE A 272 14.08 19.66 6.98
N VAL A 273 14.26 20.30 5.82
CA VAL A 273 14.38 21.76 5.73
C VAL A 273 13.12 22.37 5.13
N PHE A 274 12.81 22.08 3.87
CA PHE A 274 11.73 22.76 3.15
C PHE A 274 10.33 22.29 3.55
N SER A 275 10.16 21.00 3.84
CA SER A 275 8.83 20.42 4.07
C SER A 275 8.54 20.17 5.54
N GLU A 276 9.47 20.45 6.46
CA GLU A 276 9.34 20.10 7.88
C GLU A 276 8.05 20.64 8.49
N ARG A 277 7.82 21.96 8.37
CA ARG A 277 6.63 22.62 8.90
C ARG A 277 5.35 22.00 8.35
N LYS A 278 5.27 21.81 7.02
CA LYS A 278 4.12 21.21 6.35
C LYS A 278 3.89 19.75 6.77
N ILE A 279 4.95 18.99 7.00
CA ILE A 279 4.91 17.59 7.46
C ILE A 279 4.41 17.50 8.90
N GLN A 280 4.74 18.47 9.74
CA GLN A 280 4.27 18.54 11.12
C GLN A 280 2.81 18.98 11.18
N GLU A 281 2.46 20.12 10.58
CA GLU A 281 1.10 20.70 10.60
C GLU A 281 0.03 19.76 10.02
N ARG A 282 0.35 19.04 8.94
CA ARG A 282 -0.63 18.19 8.23
C ARG A 282 -0.53 16.71 8.57
N GLU A 283 0.39 16.36 9.47
CA GLU A 283 0.69 14.98 9.89
C GLU A 283 1.03 14.04 8.73
N TYR A 284 1.83 14.51 7.77
CA TYR A 284 2.27 13.66 6.67
C TYR A 284 3.20 12.54 7.17
N ALA A 285 3.05 11.35 6.58
CA ALA A 285 3.92 10.21 6.85
C ALA A 285 5.26 10.37 6.11
N THR A 286 6.34 9.97 6.78
CA THR A 286 7.69 9.90 6.21
C THR A 286 8.40 8.66 6.72
N LEU A 287 9.45 8.22 6.03
CA LEU A 287 10.26 7.09 6.47
C LEU A 287 10.86 7.32 7.87
N PHE A 288 11.30 8.55 8.15
CA PHE A 288 11.80 8.93 9.46
C PHE A 288 10.74 8.75 10.56
N LYS A 289 9.51 9.24 10.34
CA LYS A 289 8.41 9.05 11.31
C LYS A 289 8.06 7.58 11.47
N TYR A 290 8.00 6.82 10.38
CA TYR A 290 7.71 5.39 10.42
C TYR A 290 8.75 4.63 11.25
N MET A 291 10.03 4.82 10.99
CA MET A 291 11.12 4.13 11.69
C MET A 291 11.27 4.54 13.16
N THR A 292 10.84 5.75 13.52
CA THR A 292 10.88 6.26 14.91
C THR A 292 9.55 6.08 15.65
N SER A 293 8.49 5.62 14.98
CA SER A 293 7.17 5.42 15.59
C SER A 293 7.18 4.32 16.66
N ASN A 294 7.91 3.23 16.41
CA ASN A 294 8.03 2.13 17.36
C ASN A 294 9.11 2.43 18.40
N LYS A 295 8.74 3.19 19.43
CA LYS A 295 9.62 3.56 20.57
C LYS A 295 10.16 2.37 21.38
N LYS A 296 9.64 1.15 21.16
CA LYS A 296 10.18 -0.07 21.79
C LYS A 296 11.42 -0.58 21.05
N SER A 297 11.57 -0.27 19.76
CA SER A 297 12.74 -0.65 18.96
C SER A 297 14.01 0.04 19.45
N GLY A 298 15.10 -0.71 19.58
CA GLY A 298 16.42 -0.16 19.95
C GLY A 298 16.89 0.93 18.98
N PHE A 299 16.57 0.77 17.68
CA PHE A 299 16.85 1.77 16.65
C PHE A 299 16.15 3.12 16.94
N ALA A 300 14.84 3.08 17.20
CA ALA A 300 14.08 4.28 17.48
C ALA A 300 14.55 4.95 18.78
N LYS A 301 14.81 4.16 19.83
CA LYS A 301 15.36 4.67 21.10
C LYS A 301 16.69 5.38 20.91
N PHE A 302 17.59 4.78 20.11
CA PHE A 302 18.90 5.37 19.83
C PHE A 302 18.78 6.69 19.07
N ILE A 303 17.95 6.78 18.02
CA ILE A 303 17.78 8.05 17.30
C ILE A 303 17.15 9.11 18.20
N LEU A 304 16.13 8.74 18.97
CA LEU A 304 15.38 9.66 19.81
C LEU A 304 16.14 10.11 21.07
N SER A 305 17.27 9.49 21.41
CA SER A 305 18.13 9.95 22.51
C SER A 305 18.91 11.23 22.17
N PHE A 306 19.08 11.53 20.87
CA PHE A 306 19.73 12.76 20.41
C PHE A 306 18.75 13.93 20.41
N GLN A 307 19.29 15.15 20.57
CA GLN A 307 18.52 16.39 20.42
C GLN A 307 17.81 16.45 19.07
N ARG A 308 16.63 17.06 19.03
CA ARG A 308 15.73 17.06 17.86
C ARG A 308 16.42 17.47 16.56
N ARG A 309 17.34 18.45 16.60
CA ARG A 309 18.08 18.92 15.40
C ARG A 309 19.00 17.86 14.79
N TRP A 310 19.51 16.94 15.61
CA TRP A 310 20.48 15.93 15.19
C TRP A 310 19.83 14.62 14.73
N GLN A 311 18.58 14.36 15.13
CA GLN A 311 17.88 13.12 14.79
C GLN A 311 17.84 12.83 13.28
N PRO A 312 17.59 13.82 12.39
CA PRO A 312 17.64 13.58 10.94
C PRO A 312 19.03 13.17 10.42
N VAL A 313 20.10 13.77 10.97
CA VAL A 313 21.48 13.47 10.59
C VAL A 313 21.86 12.06 11.04
N VAL A 314 21.51 11.70 12.28
CA VAL A 314 21.74 10.35 12.81
C VAL A 314 20.96 9.31 11.99
N PHE A 315 19.70 9.59 11.64
CA PHE A 315 18.89 8.73 10.77
C PHE A 315 19.56 8.47 9.42
N LEU A 316 20.02 9.52 8.74
CA LEU A 316 20.74 9.38 7.46
C LEU A 316 22.11 8.70 7.64
N GLY A 317 22.76 8.87 8.79
CA GLY A 317 23.96 8.13 9.17
C GLY A 317 23.72 6.63 9.22
N PHE A 318 22.63 6.17 9.86
CA PHE A 318 22.25 4.76 9.82
C PHE A 318 21.91 4.27 8.42
N HIS A 319 21.21 5.08 7.63
CA HIS A 319 20.91 4.73 6.25
C HIS A 319 22.20 4.57 5.42
N LEU A 320 23.19 5.45 5.62
CA LEU A 320 24.51 5.35 4.98
C LEU A 320 25.27 4.10 5.44
N THR A 321 25.27 3.80 6.73
CA THR A 321 25.89 2.57 7.24
C THR A 321 25.25 1.32 6.63
N PHE A 322 23.91 1.28 6.59
CA PHE A 322 23.17 0.17 5.98
C PHE A 322 23.49 0.05 4.48
N PHE A 323 23.55 1.18 3.78
CA PHE A 323 23.95 1.26 2.38
C PHE A 323 25.36 0.68 2.15
N VAL A 324 26.37 1.15 2.88
CA VAL A 324 27.77 0.71 2.73
C VAL A 324 27.92 -0.78 3.06
N VAL A 325 27.27 -1.27 4.12
CA VAL A 325 27.29 -2.70 4.47
C VAL A 325 26.68 -3.53 3.34
N ALA A 326 25.56 -3.09 2.75
CA ALA A 326 24.94 -3.79 1.64
C ALA A 326 25.85 -3.85 0.39
N LEU A 327 26.65 -2.81 0.13
CA LEU A 327 27.59 -2.79 -1.00
C LEU A 327 28.68 -3.86 -0.90
N VAL A 328 29.09 -4.27 0.31
CA VAL A 328 30.07 -5.35 0.48
C VAL A 328 29.53 -6.66 -0.12
N PHE A 329 28.24 -6.94 0.07
CA PHE A 329 27.60 -8.15 -0.48
C PHE A 329 27.45 -8.10 -2.01
N VAL A 330 27.28 -6.90 -2.57
CA VAL A 330 27.18 -6.67 -4.02
C VAL A 330 28.43 -7.17 -4.75
N VAL A 331 29.63 -6.99 -4.17
CA VAL A 331 30.89 -7.43 -4.79
C VAL A 331 30.88 -8.94 -5.04
N PHE A 332 30.39 -9.73 -4.08
CA PHE A 332 30.28 -11.19 -4.24
C PHE A 332 29.21 -11.57 -5.27
N CYS A 333 28.06 -10.87 -5.26
CA CYS A 333 26.99 -11.10 -6.23
C CYS A 333 27.41 -10.76 -7.68
N TRP A 334 28.27 -9.77 -7.88
CA TRP A 334 28.77 -9.44 -9.22
C TRP A 334 29.73 -10.52 -9.75
N ARG A 335 30.54 -11.11 -8.87
CA ARG A 335 31.56 -12.09 -9.24
C ARG A 335 31.00 -13.48 -9.47
N THR A 336 29.99 -13.89 -8.70
CA THR A 336 29.54 -15.28 -8.68
C THR A 336 28.04 -15.38 -8.93
N TYR A 337 27.68 -16.05 -10.02
CA TYR A 337 26.29 -16.33 -10.42
C TYR A 337 25.49 -16.96 -9.28
N TRP A 338 26.04 -18.03 -8.69
CA TRP A 338 25.36 -18.78 -7.63
C TRP A 338 25.14 -17.97 -6.36
N VAL A 339 26.05 -17.06 -5.99
CA VAL A 339 25.85 -16.19 -4.83
C VAL A 339 24.71 -15.21 -5.08
N HIS A 340 24.67 -14.60 -6.26
CA HIS A 340 23.58 -13.69 -6.63
C HIS A 340 22.23 -14.42 -6.68
N THR A 341 22.19 -15.60 -7.30
CA THR A 341 20.97 -16.43 -7.38
C THR A 341 20.53 -16.91 -5.99
N ALA A 342 21.46 -17.31 -5.11
CA ALA A 342 21.15 -17.71 -3.74
C ALA A 342 20.55 -16.56 -2.92
N LEU A 343 21.05 -15.32 -3.08
CA LEU A 343 20.45 -14.14 -2.47
C LEU A 343 18.99 -13.96 -2.90
N ILE A 344 18.71 -14.05 -4.20
CA ILE A 344 17.36 -13.91 -4.73
C ILE A 344 16.44 -14.98 -4.12
N ILE A 345 16.86 -16.24 -4.11
CA ILE A 345 16.07 -17.34 -3.53
C ILE A 345 15.83 -17.09 -2.04
N ALA A 346 16.87 -16.74 -1.27
CA ALA A 346 16.77 -16.50 0.16
C ALA A 346 15.79 -15.36 0.48
N LEU A 347 15.90 -14.22 -0.21
CA LEU A 347 14.99 -13.09 -0.01
C LEU A 347 13.56 -13.38 -0.49
N SER A 348 13.41 -14.21 -1.53
CA SER A 348 12.10 -14.72 -1.96
C SER A 348 11.46 -15.52 -0.83
N CYS A 349 12.18 -16.50 -0.28
CA CYS A 349 11.71 -17.32 0.84
C CYS A 349 11.34 -16.47 2.05
N VAL A 350 12.15 -15.47 2.40
CA VAL A 350 11.82 -14.54 3.51
C VAL A 350 10.54 -13.76 3.21
N SER A 351 10.35 -13.25 2.00
CA SER A 351 9.13 -12.51 1.64
C SER A 351 7.87 -13.39 1.71
N VAL A 352 7.99 -14.67 1.32
CA VAL A 352 6.91 -15.66 1.42
C VAL A 352 6.64 -16.00 2.88
N TRP A 353 7.67 -16.22 3.70
CA TRP A 353 7.53 -16.49 5.13
C TRP A 353 6.87 -15.32 5.88
N ASN A 354 7.29 -14.09 5.59
CA ASN A 354 6.65 -12.90 6.14
C ASN A 354 5.18 -12.78 5.70
N GLY A 355 4.89 -13.13 4.44
CA GLY A 355 3.51 -13.24 3.94
C GLY A 355 2.70 -14.29 4.69
N ALA A 356 3.27 -15.47 4.95
CA ALA A 356 2.63 -16.53 5.74
C ALA A 356 2.29 -16.04 7.16
N ASN A 357 3.24 -15.40 7.87
CA ASN A 357 2.98 -14.85 9.20
C ASN A 357 1.87 -13.79 9.17
N PHE A 358 1.80 -12.98 8.12
CA PHE A 358 0.69 -12.03 7.95
C PHE A 358 -0.68 -12.75 7.85
N TYR A 359 -0.78 -13.81 7.06
CA TYR A 359 -2.01 -14.58 6.92
C TYR A 359 -2.36 -15.40 8.16
N PHE A 360 -1.39 -16.06 8.79
CA PHE A 360 -1.67 -17.02 9.85
C PHE A 360 -1.64 -16.43 11.26
N GLU A 361 -0.91 -15.35 11.50
CA GLU A 361 -0.86 -14.72 12.83
C GLU A 361 -1.71 -13.47 12.87
N VAL A 362 -1.47 -12.52 11.97
CA VAL A 362 -2.12 -11.21 12.02
C VAL A 362 -3.60 -11.31 11.62
N PHE A 363 -3.88 -11.94 10.49
CA PHE A 363 -5.24 -12.06 9.99
C PHE A 363 -6.08 -13.00 10.87
N ALA A 364 -5.54 -14.16 11.26
CA ALA A 364 -6.25 -15.08 12.15
C ALA A 364 -6.55 -14.46 13.53
N THR A 365 -5.57 -13.79 14.15
CA THR A 365 -5.80 -13.13 15.45
C THR A 365 -6.86 -12.04 15.35
N LYS A 366 -6.84 -11.23 14.28
CA LYS A 366 -7.85 -10.18 14.07
C LYS A 366 -9.24 -10.78 13.86
N TYR A 367 -9.33 -11.89 13.14
CA TYR A 367 -10.57 -12.63 12.95
C TYR A 367 -11.10 -13.19 14.28
N MET A 368 -10.26 -13.89 15.04
CA MET A 368 -10.60 -14.45 16.35
C MET A 368 -11.11 -13.37 17.30
N LYS A 369 -10.40 -12.25 17.41
CA LYS A 369 -10.82 -11.12 18.25
C LYS A 369 -12.18 -10.55 17.82
N THR A 370 -12.45 -10.48 16.52
CA THR A 370 -13.75 -10.01 16.00
C THR A 370 -14.87 -10.99 16.36
N VAL A 371 -14.62 -12.29 16.29
CA VAL A 371 -15.57 -13.33 16.70
C VAL A 371 -15.82 -13.27 18.20
N GLU A 372 -14.78 -13.18 19.02
CA GLU A 372 -14.89 -13.03 20.48
C GLU A 372 -15.73 -11.82 20.86
N THR A 373 -15.49 -10.68 20.22
CA THR A 373 -16.25 -9.44 20.46
C THR A 373 -17.74 -9.64 20.16
N ARG A 374 -18.08 -10.28 19.02
CA ARG A 374 -19.48 -10.56 18.66
C ARG A 374 -20.15 -11.58 19.57
N VAL A 375 -19.39 -12.56 20.07
CA VAL A 375 -19.89 -13.55 21.04
C VAL A 375 -20.15 -12.88 22.39
N ALA A 376 -19.31 -11.93 22.80
CA ALA A 376 -19.52 -11.14 24.01
C ALA A 376 -20.76 -10.25 23.89
N GLU A 377 -20.92 -9.50 22.80
CA GLU A 377 -22.12 -8.68 22.53
C GLU A 377 -23.41 -9.51 22.61
N LYS A 378 -23.42 -10.72 22.04
CA LYS A 378 -24.60 -11.60 22.07
C LYS A 378 -24.88 -12.25 23.43
N LYS A 379 -23.96 -12.17 24.39
CA LYS A 379 -24.20 -12.64 25.77
C LYS A 379 -24.74 -11.54 26.68
N GLU A 380 -24.60 -10.29 26.27
CA GLU A 380 -25.08 -9.10 27.00
C GLU A 380 -26.50 -8.69 26.57
N ASP A 381 -26.92 -9.06 25.35
CA ASP A 381 -28.30 -9.06 24.86
C ASP A 381 -29.09 -10.30 25.34
#